data_AF-A0A0C2F7D5-F1
#
_entry.id   AF-A0A0C2F7D5-F1
#
_cell.length_a   1.000
_cell.length_b   1.000
_cell.length_c   1.000
_cell.angle_alpha   90.00
_cell.angle_beta   90.00
_cell.angle_gamma   90.00
#
_symmetry.space_group_name_H-M   'P 1'
#
loop_
_entity.id
_entity.type
_entity.pdbx_description
1 polymer ?
#
loop_
_entity_poly.entity_id
_entity_poly.type
_entity_poly.pdbx_seq_one_letter_code
_entity_poly.pdbx_strand_id
1 'polypeptide(L)' 'VDFQVVRELVREITGFAPYERRVLELLRISKDKRALKFLKKRVGTHLRAKKKREDLQGVIVAQRKHHK' A
#
# COMPACT_ATOMS: atom_id res chain seq x y z
N VAL A 1 -1.11 17.48 18.85
CA VAL A 1 -1.46 16.06 19.02
C VAL A 1 -1.15 15.35 17.72
N ASP A 2 -0.05 14.60 17.67
CA ASP A 2 0.45 14.04 16.42
C ASP A 2 -0.38 12.83 15.99
N PHE A 3 -1.34 13.04 15.09
CA PHE A 3 -2.22 11.99 14.57
C PHE A 3 -1.46 10.89 13.79
N GLN A 4 -0.16 11.04 13.54
CA GLN A 4 0.66 10.02 12.86
C GLN A 4 0.79 8.76 13.72
N VAL A 5 1.10 8.90 15.01
CA VAL A 5 1.27 7.77 15.94
C VAL A 5 -0.01 6.95 16.04
N VAL A 6 -1.16 7.62 16.12
CA VAL A 6 -2.48 6.97 16.16
C VAL A 6 -2.75 6.20 14.86
N ARG A 7 -2.39 6.76 13.70
CA ARG A 7 -2.61 6.10 12.40
C ARG A 7 -1.70 4.88 12.19
N GLU A 8 -0.49 4.92 12.71
CA GLU A 8 0.44 3.79 12.68
C GLU A 8 -0.06 2.65 13.58
N LEU A 9 -0.44 2.95 14.83
CA LEU A 9 -1.02 1.98 15.76
C LEU A 9 -2.28 1.29 15.19
N VAL A 10 -3.19 2.06 14.60
CA VAL A 10 -4.41 1.51 13.97
C VAL A 10 -4.04 0.60 12.79
N ARG A 11 -3.05 0.96 11.98
CA ARG A 11 -2.62 0.14 10.83
C ARG A 11 -1.99 -1.18 11.28
N GLU A 12 -1.24 -1.16 12.39
CA GLU A 12 -0.65 -2.36 12.98
C GLU A 12 -1.74 -3.36 13.41
N ILE A 13 -2.77 -2.87 14.12
CA ILE A 13 -3.85 -3.71 14.64
C ILE A 13 -4.78 -4.21 13.51
N THR A 14 -5.19 -3.32 12.61
CA THR A 14 -6.21 -3.62 11.58
C THR A 14 -5.65 -4.29 10.32
N GLY A 15 -4.35 -4.14 10.07
CA GLY A 15 -3.67 -4.70 8.92
C GLY A 15 -4.12 -4.09 7.57
N PHE A 16 -4.04 -4.91 6.51
CA PHE A 16 -4.33 -4.50 5.13
C PHE A 16 -5.67 -5.04 4.63
N ALA A 17 -6.42 -4.17 3.95
CA ALA A 17 -7.66 -4.57 3.29
C ALA A 17 -7.39 -5.57 2.14
N PRO A 18 -8.37 -6.40 1.74
CA PRO A 18 -8.18 -7.41 0.69
C PRO A 18 -7.66 -6.85 -0.65
N TYR A 19 -8.10 -5.64 -1.03
CA TYR A 19 -7.63 -5.00 -2.26
C TYR A 19 -6.18 -4.51 -2.14
N GLU A 20 -5.73 -4.14 -0.95
CA GLU A 20 -4.35 -3.69 -0.68
C GLU A 20 -3.41 -4.89 -0.70
N ARG A 21 -3.82 -6.01 -0.10
CA ARG A 21 -3.09 -7.28 -0.17
C ARG A 21 -2.85 -7.72 -1.61
N ARG A 22 -3.88 -7.67 -2.46
CA ARG A 22 -3.73 -7.99 -3.89
C ARG A 22 -2.77 -7.06 -4.63
N VAL A 23 -2.70 -5.79 -4.22
CA VAL A 23 -1.76 -4.83 -4.81
C VAL A 23 -0.34 -5.11 -4.33
N LEU A 24 -0.15 -5.44 -3.06
CA LEU A 24 1.16 -5.84 -2.51
C LEU A 24 1.71 -7.08 -3.25
N GLU A 25 0.88 -8.08 -3.54
CA GLU A 25 1.27 -9.24 -4.36
C GLU A 25 1.76 -8.81 -5.76
N LEU A 26 1.03 -7.91 -6.43
CA LEU A 26 1.40 -7.42 -7.75
C LEU A 26 2.71 -6.60 -7.72
N LEU A 27 2.91 -5.79 -6.68
CA LEU A 27 4.12 -4.99 -6.49
C LEU A 27 5.34 -5.86 -6.13
N ARG A 28 5.16 -6.98 -5.43
CA ARG A 28 6.24 -7.95 -5.14
C ARG A 28 6.79 -8.62 -6.41
N ILE A 29 5.96 -8.80 -7.43
CA ILE A 29 6.34 -9.36 -8.74
C ILE A 29 6.69 -8.24 -9.75
N SER A 30 6.88 -7.00 -9.27
CA SER A 30 7.23 -5.84 -10.11
C SER A 30 6.23 -5.54 -11.25
N LYS A 31 4.95 -5.89 -11.08
CA LYS A 31 3.87 -5.63 -12.07
C LYS A 31 3.18 -4.28 -11.83
N ASP A 32 3.95 -3.19 -11.79
CA ASP A 32 3.48 -1.86 -11.37
C ASP A 32 2.35 -1.28 -12.21
N LYS A 33 2.40 -1.46 -13.54
CA LYS A 33 1.35 -0.98 -14.45
C LYS A 33 0.01 -1.69 -14.19
N ARG A 34 0.06 -2.99 -13.85
CA ARG A 34 -1.13 -3.78 -13.50
C ARG A 34 -1.66 -3.41 -12.12
N ALA A 35 -0.76 -3.20 -11.16
CA ALA A 35 -1.11 -2.70 -9.83
C ALA A 35 -1.83 -1.34 -9.90
N LEU A 36 -1.32 -0.41 -10.71
CA LEU A 36 -1.91 0.92 -10.90
C LEU A 36 -3.29 0.85 -11.58
N LYS A 37 -3.46 0.01 -12.60
CA LYS A 37 -4.78 -0.22 -13.23
C LYS A 37 -5.79 -0.80 -12.24
N PHE A 38 -5.37 -1.77 -11.43
CA PHE A 38 -6.22 -2.36 -10.39
C PHE A 38 -6.61 -1.34 -9.32
N LEU A 39 -5.65 -0.56 -8.81
CA LEU A 39 -5.91 0.51 -7.86
C LEU A 39 -6.83 1.60 -8.42
N LYS A 40 -6.64 2.01 -9.67
CA LYS A 40 -7.52 3.00 -10.32
C LYS A 40 -8.96 2.47 -10.40
N LYS A 41 -9.18 1.18 -10.68
CA LYS A 41 -10.52 0.57 -10.66
C LYS A 41 -11.17 0.56 -9.27
N ARG A 42 -10.37 0.57 -8.20
CA ARG A 42 -10.87 0.57 -6.80
C ARG A 42 -11.06 1.97 -6.22
N VAL A 43 -10.13 2.88 -6.50
CA VAL A 43 -10.07 4.22 -5.91
C VAL A 43 -10.67 5.30 -6.83
N GLY A 44 -10.86 4.99 -8.12
CA GLY A 44 -11.49 5.83 -9.13
C GLY A 44 -10.52 6.76 -9.87
N THR A 45 -9.73 7.55 -9.16
CA THR A 45 -8.87 8.59 -9.78
C THR A 45 -7.40 8.18 -9.88
N HIS A 46 -6.70 8.71 -10.88
CA HIS A 46 -5.28 8.41 -11.12
C HIS A 46 -4.37 8.92 -10.01
N LEU A 47 -4.59 10.16 -9.55
CA LEU A 47 -3.77 10.78 -8.50
C LEU A 47 -3.84 10.00 -7.18
N ARG A 48 -5.04 9.59 -6.77
CA ARG A 48 -5.22 8.79 -5.55
C ARG A 48 -4.64 7.39 -5.70
N ALA A 49 -4.78 6.77 -6.88
CA ALA A 49 -4.16 5.47 -7.15
C ALA A 49 -2.62 5.54 -7.12
N LYS A 50 -2.01 6.61 -7.65
CA LYS A 50 -0.57 6.83 -7.61
C LYS A 50 -0.07 6.99 -6.17
N LYS A 51 -0.73 7.86 -5.39
CA LYS A 51 -0.42 8.04 -3.96
C LYS A 51 -0.52 6.72 -3.19
N LYS A 52 -1.60 5.97 -3.40
CA LYS A 52 -1.81 4.69 -2.70
C LYS A 52 -0.78 3.63 -3.08
N ARG A 53 -0.30 3.63 -4.34
CA ARG A 53 0.78 2.75 -4.79
C ARG A 53 2.09 3.09 -4.08
N GLU A 54 2.44 4.37 -3.99
CA GLU A 54 3.64 4.85 -3.30
C GLU A 54 3.62 4.47 -1.81
N ASP A 55 2.47 4.65 -1.13
CA ASP A 55 2.30 4.21 0.26
C ASP A 55 2.58 2.70 0.42
N LEU A 56 1.99 1.86 -0.45
CA LEU A 56 2.17 0.40 -0.40
C LEU A 56 3.58 -0.04 -0.78
N GLN A 57 4.26 0.70 -1.65
CA GLN A 57 5.66 0.45 -2.00
C GLN A 57 6.59 0.77 -0.83
N GLY A 58 6.30 1.84 -0.08
CA GLY A 58 6.97 2.15 1.19
C GLY A 58 6.84 1.03 2.22
N VAL A 59 5.65 0.43 2.34
CA VAL A 59 5.43 -0.74 3.22
C VAL A 59 6.32 -1.92 2.83
N ILE A 60 6.45 -2.23 1.54
CA ILE A 60 7.31 -3.34 1.08
C ILE A 60 8.77 -3.09 1.44
N VAL A 61 9.25 -1.86 1.29
CA VAL A 61 10.62 -1.48 1.67
C VAL A 61 10.83 -1.62 3.18
N ALA A 62 9.88 -1.17 4.00
CA ALA A 62 9.93 -1.33 5.45
C ALA A 62 9.94 -2.82 5.85
N GLN A 63 9.10 -3.64 5.23
CA GLN A 63 9.07 -5.09 5.45
C GLN A 63 10.41 -5.75 5.10
N ARG A 64 11.04 -5.36 3.99
CA ARG A 64 12.36 -5.86 3.58
C ARG A 64 13.46 -5.48 4.57
N LYS A 65 13.41 -4.26 5.13
CA LYS A 65 14.36 -3.81 6.15
C LYS A 65 14.22 -4.58 7.46
N HIS A 66 12.99 -4.90 7.87
CA HIS A 66 12.74 -5.66 9.10
C HIS A 66 13.20 -7.12 9.01
N HIS A 67 13.17 -7.72 7.82
CA HIS A 67 13.63 -9.10 7.62
C HIS A 67 15.15 -9.24 7.50
N LYS A 68 15.90 -8.14 7.64
CA LYS A 68 17.36 -8.10 7.59
C LYS A 68 17.89 -7.81 8.98
#